data_AF-A0A401MR85-F1
#
_entry.id   AF-A0A401MR85-F1
#
_cell.length_a   1.000
_cell.length_b   1.000
_cell.length_c   1.000
_cell.angle_alpha   90.00
_cell.angle_beta   90.00
_cell.angle_gamma   90.00
#
_symmetry.space_group_name_H-M   'P 1'
#
loop_
_entity.id
_entity.type
_entity.pdbx_description
1 polymer ?
#
loop_
_entity_poly.entity_id
_entity_poly.type
_entity_poly.pdbx_seq_one_letter_code
_entity_poly.pdbx_strand_id
1 'polypeptide(L)'
;MSELPALPVTFRPGRTRAVLLTAGVAIFVVITTVAMLLERLGPGERLSFVFTGALLFGVLLVLSRPKVVADESGVTVVNIASRRHLDWAEIIQVNLRPGDPWVFLNLSDGTSLPALGIQPGIAKQRAIADARTLRALAEARSTARPEADHG
;
A
#
# COMPACT_ATOMS: atom_id res chain seq x y z
N MET A 1 11.02 -15.76 22.05
CA MET A 1 11.13 -15.37 20.62
C MET A 1 9.72 -15.22 20.11
N SER A 2 9.29 -14.03 19.70
CA SER A 2 7.95 -13.89 19.10
C SER A 2 7.89 -14.78 17.87
N GLU A 3 6.90 -15.66 17.78
CA GLU A 3 6.67 -16.48 16.60
C GLU A 3 6.53 -15.56 15.38
N LEU A 4 7.33 -15.81 14.35
CA LEU A 4 7.21 -15.11 13.09
C LEU A 4 5.86 -15.50 12.47
N PRO A 5 5.12 -14.56 11.87
CA PRO A 5 3.85 -14.88 11.25
C PRO A 5 4.06 -15.85 10.08
N ALA A 6 3.13 -16.79 9.91
CA ALA A 6 3.12 -17.67 8.74
C ALA A 6 2.97 -16.85 7.45
N LEU A 7 3.78 -17.19 6.45
CA LEU A 7 3.72 -16.56 5.14
C LEU A 7 2.60 -17.21 4.30
N PRO A 8 1.97 -16.46 3.37
CA PRO A 8 2.22 -15.06 3.03
C PRO A 8 1.55 -14.06 3.98
N VAL A 9 2.24 -12.94 4.26
CA VAL A 9 1.71 -11.81 5.05
C VAL A 9 1.54 -10.59 4.15
N THR A 10 0.35 -9.99 4.18
CA THR A 10 0.06 -8.78 3.41
C THR A 10 -0.18 -7.57 4.33
N PHE A 11 0.67 -6.56 4.19
CA PHE A 11 0.53 -5.26 4.85
C PHE A 11 -0.19 -4.28 3.93
N ARG A 12 -1.24 -3.63 4.46
CA ARG A 12 -2.03 -2.62 3.76
C ARG A 12 -2.35 -1.47 4.71
N PRO A 13 -2.42 -0.22 4.23
CA PRO A 13 -2.83 0.91 5.04
C PRO A 13 -4.36 0.90 5.16
N GLY A 14 -4.91 -0.04 5.92
CA GLY A 14 -6.34 -0.36 5.96
C GLY A 14 -7.23 0.84 6.27
N ARG A 15 -6.83 1.68 7.25
CA ARG A 15 -7.57 2.91 7.59
C ARG A 15 -7.50 3.97 6.48
N THR A 16 -6.32 4.22 5.92
CA THR A 16 -6.16 5.15 4.79
C THR A 16 -7.01 4.70 3.61
N ARG A 17 -6.97 3.40 3.28
CA ARG A 17 -7.81 2.81 2.23
C ARG A 17 -9.29 2.98 2.51
N ALA A 18 -9.75 2.71 3.74
CA ALA A 18 -11.14 2.92 4.11
C ALA A 18 -11.57 4.38 3.88
N VAL A 19 -10.77 5.34 4.35
CA VAL A 19 -11.04 6.79 4.17
C VAL A 19 -11.08 7.18 2.68
N LEU A 20 -10.10 6.75 1.88
CA LEU A 20 -10.08 7.07 0.45
C LEU A 20 -11.29 6.50 -0.29
N LEU A 21 -11.68 5.26 0.01
CA LEU A 21 -12.81 4.61 -0.64
C LEU A 21 -14.14 5.21 -0.20
N THR A 22 -14.33 5.49 1.09
CA THR A 22 -15.57 6.11 1.58
C THR A 22 -15.71 7.53 1.08
N ALA A 23 -14.65 8.34 1.12
CA ALA A 23 -14.65 9.69 0.57
C ALA A 23 -14.93 9.68 -0.94
N GLY A 24 -14.33 8.74 -1.68
CA GLY A 24 -14.55 8.63 -3.12
C GLY A 24 -15.98 8.23 -3.48
N VAL A 25 -16.58 7.30 -2.74
CA VAL A 25 -18.01 6.97 -2.89
C VAL A 25 -18.87 8.18 -2.57
N ALA A 26 -18.60 8.89 -1.47
CA ALA A 26 -19.37 10.08 -1.09
C ALA A 26 -19.29 11.18 -2.16
N ILE A 27 -18.09 11.48 -2.67
CA ILE A 27 -17.88 12.47 -3.75
C ILE A 27 -18.66 12.07 -5.00
N PHE A 28 -18.54 10.80 -5.43
CA PHE A 28 -19.25 10.30 -6.60
C PHE A 28 -20.78 10.43 -6.45
N VAL A 29 -21.32 10.03 -5.30
CA VAL A 29 -22.75 10.11 -4.99
C VAL A 29 -23.21 11.57 -4.98
N VAL A 30 -22.48 12.47 -4.33
CA VAL A 30 -22.84 13.89 -4.25
C VAL A 30 -22.83 14.53 -5.64
N ILE A 31 -21.77 14.35 -6.43
CA ILE A 31 -21.67 14.91 -7.79
C ILE A 31 -22.81 14.38 -8.68
N THR A 32 -23.06 13.08 -8.64
CA THR A 32 -24.14 12.44 -9.41
C THR A 32 -25.51 12.99 -8.98
N THR A 33 -25.75 13.10 -7.68
CA THR A 33 -27.01 13.62 -7.14
C THR A 33 -27.25 15.06 -7.57
N VAL A 34 -26.23 15.91 -7.45
CA VAL A 34 -26.30 17.31 -7.91
C VAL A 34 -26.62 17.37 -9.41
N ALA A 35 -25.93 16.58 -10.24
CA ALA A 35 -26.19 16.54 -11.68
C ALA A 35 -27.64 16.13 -12.03
N MET A 36 -28.23 15.22 -11.25
CA MET A 36 -29.61 14.77 -11.44
C MET A 36 -30.65 15.78 -10.95
N LEU A 37 -30.34 16.54 -9.89
CA LEU A 37 -31.23 17.55 -9.34
C LEU A 37 -31.24 18.86 -10.14
N LEU A 38 -30.20 19.14 -10.92
CA LEU A 38 -30.14 20.32 -11.77
C LEU A 38 -31.06 20.15 -13.00
N GLU A 39 -32.15 20.91 -13.01
CA GLU A 39 -33.18 20.87 -14.07
C GLU A 39 -32.70 21.48 -15.40
N ARG A 40 -31.74 22.40 -15.35
CA ARG A 40 -31.23 23.12 -16.53
C ARG A 40 -30.11 22.40 -17.28
N LEU A 41 -29.65 21.24 -16.80
CA LEU A 41 -28.59 20.47 -17.47
C LEU A 41 -29.19 19.57 -18.55
N GLY A 42 -28.60 19.65 -19.74
CA GLY A 42 -28.85 18.70 -20.82
C GLY A 42 -28.28 17.31 -20.48
N PRO A 43 -28.71 16.25 -21.20
CA PRO A 43 -28.22 14.88 -20.95
C PRO A 43 -26.70 14.72 -21.06
N GLY A 44 -26.05 15.40 -22.01
CA GLY A 44 -24.60 15.36 -22.19
C GLY A 44 -23.81 16.03 -21.05
N GLU A 45 -24.36 17.09 -20.47
CA GLU A 45 -23.75 17.76 -19.33
C GLU A 45 -23.87 16.88 -18.08
N ARG A 46 -25.06 16.30 -17.83
CA ARG A 46 -25.23 15.33 -16.73
C ARG A 46 -24.26 14.17 -16.84
N LEU A 47 -24.08 13.63 -18.05
CA LEU A 47 -23.11 12.56 -18.30
C LEU A 47 -21.68 13.01 -17.98
N SER A 48 -21.31 14.24 -18.32
CA SER A 48 -20.00 14.82 -17.99
C SER A 48 -19.76 14.90 -16.48
N PHE A 49 -20.77 15.28 -15.68
CA PHE A 49 -20.66 15.29 -14.22
C PHE A 49 -20.47 13.88 -13.65
N VAL A 50 -21.29 12.92 -14.08
CA VAL A 50 -21.18 11.52 -13.61
C VAL A 50 -19.81 10.95 -14.00
N PHE A 51 -19.35 11.19 -15.23
CA PHE A 51 -18.04 10.76 -15.69
C PHE A 51 -16.91 11.41 -14.88
N THR A 52 -17.00 12.70 -14.58
CA THR A 52 -16.02 13.41 -13.74
C THR A 52 -15.99 12.82 -12.32
N GLY A 53 -17.15 12.57 -11.71
CA GLY A 53 -17.23 11.91 -10.41
C GLY A 53 -16.61 10.51 -10.44
N ALA A 54 -16.87 9.74 -11.50
CA ALA A 54 -16.29 8.40 -11.69
C ALA A 54 -14.76 8.47 -11.86
N LEU A 55 -14.24 9.47 -12.58
CA LEU A 55 -12.82 9.70 -12.74
C LEU A 55 -12.14 10.03 -11.39
N LEU A 56 -12.74 10.94 -10.61
CA LEU A 56 -12.25 11.28 -9.27
C LEU A 56 -12.25 10.05 -8.34
N PHE A 57 -13.32 9.26 -8.37
CA PHE A 57 -13.35 8.01 -7.62
C PHE A 57 -12.30 7.01 -8.11
N GLY A 58 -12.09 6.91 -9.42
CA GLY A 58 -11.03 6.11 -10.04
C GLY A 58 -9.64 6.49 -9.54
N VAL A 59 -9.34 7.78 -9.39
CA VAL A 59 -8.08 8.26 -8.81
C VAL A 59 -7.93 7.79 -7.36
N LEU A 60 -8.98 7.94 -6.54
CA LEU A 60 -8.95 7.49 -5.14
C LEU A 60 -8.81 5.96 -5.03
N LEU A 61 -9.40 5.20 -5.94
CA LEU A 61 -9.19 3.75 -6.06
C LEU A 61 -7.73 3.43 -6.29
N VAL A 62 -7.06 4.12 -7.23
CA VAL A 62 -5.63 3.94 -7.52
C VAL A 62 -4.76 4.29 -6.30
N LEU A 63 -5.04 5.42 -5.64
CA LEU A 63 -4.35 5.83 -4.41
C LEU A 63 -4.53 4.85 -3.25
N SER A 64 -5.60 4.04 -3.27
CA SER A 64 -5.89 3.02 -2.25
C SER A 64 -5.24 1.65 -2.51
N ARG A 65 -4.58 1.46 -3.67
CA ARG A 65 -3.93 0.19 -4.06
C ARG A 65 -2.65 -0.19 -3.30
N PRO A 66 -1.85 0.74 -2.72
CA PRO A 66 -0.57 0.38 -2.14
C PRO A 66 -0.65 -0.75 -1.11
N LYS A 67 0.29 -1.69 -1.21
CA LYS A 67 0.39 -2.86 -0.34
C LYS A 67 1.82 -3.41 -0.36
N VAL A 68 2.20 -4.07 0.72
CA VAL A 68 3.44 -4.85 0.79
C VAL A 68 3.04 -6.29 1.05
N VAL A 69 3.56 -7.24 0.28
CA VAL A 69 3.30 -8.67 0.44
C VAL A 69 4.62 -9.34 0.70
N ALA A 70 4.77 -9.96 1.86
CA ALA A 70 5.89 -10.84 2.17
C ALA A 70 5.46 -12.29 1.95
N ASP A 71 6.25 -13.04 1.19
CA ASP A 71 6.05 -14.45 0.88
C ASP A 71 7.39 -15.21 0.97
N GLU A 72 7.38 -16.49 0.64
CA GLU A 72 8.57 -17.34 0.78
C GLU A 72 9.75 -16.86 -0.09
N SER A 73 9.49 -16.31 -1.28
CA SER A 73 10.56 -15.86 -2.19
C SER A 73 11.08 -14.47 -1.84
N GLY A 74 10.23 -13.61 -1.27
CA GLY A 74 10.67 -12.26 -0.91
C GLY A 74 9.56 -11.31 -0.50
N VAL A 75 9.73 -10.05 -0.88
CA VAL A 75 8.81 -8.96 -0.58
C VAL A 75 8.39 -8.26 -1.86
N THR A 76 7.10 -8.34 -2.18
CA THR A 76 6.48 -7.54 -3.24
C THR A 76 5.96 -6.22 -2.69
N VAL A 77 6.59 -5.12 -3.10
CA VAL A 77 6.12 -3.76 -2.81
C VAL A 77 5.29 -3.25 -4.00
N VAL A 78 4.02 -2.95 -3.74
CA VAL A 78 3.11 -2.29 -4.68
C VAL A 78 2.89 -0.87 -4.20
N ASN A 79 3.43 0.09 -4.94
CA ASN A 79 3.17 1.51 -4.76
C ASN A 79 2.12 1.97 -5.78
N ILE A 80 1.83 3.28 -5.78
CA ILE A 80 0.81 3.88 -6.65
C ILE A 80 1.13 3.66 -8.13
N ALA A 81 2.39 3.89 -8.52
CA ALA A 81 2.85 3.85 -9.91
C ALA A 81 3.85 2.72 -10.21
N SER A 82 4.21 1.91 -9.22
CA SER A 82 5.23 0.87 -9.38
C SER A 82 4.92 -0.39 -8.61
N ARG A 83 5.43 -1.52 -9.10
CA ARG A 83 5.43 -2.81 -8.43
C ARG A 83 6.83 -3.40 -8.57
N ARG A 84 7.47 -3.74 -7.45
CA ARG A 84 8.78 -4.40 -7.42
C ARG A 84 8.73 -5.59 -6.49
N HIS A 85 9.26 -6.73 -6.94
CA HIS A 85 9.59 -7.86 -6.08
C HIS A 85 11.04 -7.70 -5.65
N LEU A 86 11.31 -7.96 -4.37
CA LEU A 86 12.64 -7.90 -3.77
C LEU A 86 12.91 -9.26 -3.13
N ASP A 87 14.03 -9.88 -3.47
CA ASP A 87 14.48 -11.07 -2.75
C ASP A 87 14.81 -10.70 -1.29
N TRP A 88 14.69 -11.65 -0.38
CA TRP A 88 15.03 -11.42 1.03
C TRP A 88 16.46 -10.89 1.23
N ALA A 89 17.40 -11.35 0.40
CA ALA A 89 18.80 -10.92 0.43
C ALA A 89 19.01 -9.47 -0.09
N GLU A 90 18.09 -8.93 -0.89
CA GLU A 90 18.16 -7.52 -1.30
C GLU A 90 17.83 -6.58 -0.14
N ILE A 91 17.06 -7.02 0.86
CA ILE A 91 16.55 -6.17 1.93
C ILE A 91 17.53 -6.15 3.10
N ILE A 92 18.34 -5.10 3.16
CA ILE A 92 19.36 -4.94 4.21
C ILE A 92 18.75 -4.36 5.48
N GLN A 93 17.81 -3.43 5.34
CA GLN A 93 17.18 -2.79 6.50
C GLN A 93 15.75 -2.35 6.20
N VAL A 94 14.85 -2.62 7.13
CA VAL A 94 13.51 -2.04 7.17
C VAL A 94 13.53 -0.83 8.10
N ASN A 95 13.23 0.37 7.62
CA ASN A 95 13.31 1.60 8.39
C ASN A 95 11.96 2.32 8.47
N LEU A 96 11.66 2.84 9.66
CA LEU A 96 10.53 3.72 9.91
C LEU A 96 10.92 4.69 11.03
N ARG A 97 11.35 5.89 10.65
CA ARG A 97 11.79 6.93 11.58
C ARG A 97 10.61 7.75 12.07
N PRO A 98 10.71 8.40 13.24
CA PRO A 98 9.73 9.40 13.64
C PRO A 98 9.60 10.49 12.57
N GLY A 99 8.39 10.70 12.07
CA GLY A 99 8.11 11.68 11.02
C GLY A 99 8.06 11.10 9.60
N ASP A 100 8.53 9.87 9.39
CA ASP A 100 8.43 9.25 8.08
C ASP A 100 6.96 9.01 7.68
N PRO A 101 6.59 9.31 6.43
CA PRO A 101 5.23 9.11 5.95
C PRO A 101 4.92 7.63 5.65
N TRP A 102 5.94 6.79 5.51
CA TRP A 102 5.85 5.34 5.25
C TRP A 102 7.16 4.63 5.59
N VAL A 103 7.15 3.29 5.53
CA VAL A 103 8.36 2.45 5.67
C VAL A 103 9.28 2.61 4.46
N PHE A 104 10.59 2.62 4.71
CA PHE A 104 11.63 2.56 3.69
C PHE A 104 12.41 1.26 3.80
N LEU A 105 12.69 0.61 2.66
CA LEU A 105 13.53 -0.58 2.57
C LEU A 105 14.88 -0.18 2.00
N ASN A 106 15.95 -0.27 2.79
CA ASN A 106 17.31 -0.06 2.30
C ASN A 106 17.78 -1.34 1.64
N LEU A 107 18.31 -1.21 0.43
CA LEU A 107 18.63 -2.31 -0.45
C LEU A 107 20.13 -2.55 -0.55
N SER A 108 20.52 -3.75 -0.97
CA SER A 108 21.91 -4.17 -1.16
C SER A 108 22.64 -3.38 -2.24
N ASP A 109 21.90 -2.81 -3.20
CA ASP A 109 22.42 -1.90 -4.25
C ASP A 109 22.68 -0.47 -3.74
N GLY A 110 22.47 -0.20 -2.44
CA GLY A 110 22.65 1.11 -1.83
C GLY A 110 21.47 2.06 -1.98
N THR A 111 20.41 1.66 -2.70
CA THR A 111 19.19 2.45 -2.86
C THR A 111 18.21 2.24 -1.71
N SER A 112 17.19 3.10 -1.62
CA SER A 112 16.11 2.96 -0.65
C SER A 112 14.76 2.97 -1.38
N LEU A 113 13.98 1.91 -1.20
CA LEU A 113 12.67 1.76 -1.80
C LEU A 113 11.57 2.17 -0.80
N PRO A 114 10.72 3.14 -1.12
CA PRO A 114 9.56 3.46 -0.30
C PRO A 114 8.52 2.33 -0.39
N ALA A 115 7.97 1.92 0.75
CA ALA A 115 6.97 0.87 0.87
C ALA A 115 5.65 1.45 1.39
N LEU A 116 4.89 2.08 0.49
CA LEU A 116 3.66 2.82 0.83
C LEU A 116 2.55 1.93 1.41
N GLY A 117 2.69 0.60 1.38
CA GLY A 117 1.75 -0.32 2.03
C GLY A 117 1.75 -0.25 3.56
N ILE A 118 2.78 0.37 4.18
CA ILE A 118 2.88 0.57 5.63
C ILE A 118 3.05 2.06 5.90
N GLN A 119 2.00 2.70 6.45
CA GLN A 119 1.93 4.16 6.65
C GLN A 119 1.55 4.49 8.09
N PRO A 120 2.35 5.30 8.81
CA PRO A 120 2.00 5.75 10.15
C PRO A 120 0.67 6.50 10.21
N GLY A 121 0.47 7.50 9.32
CA GLY A 121 -0.76 8.30 9.16
C GLY A 121 -1.79 8.20 10.30
N ILE A 122 -2.96 7.63 9.97
CA ILE A 122 -4.12 7.49 10.88
C ILE A 122 -3.98 6.27 11.83
N ALA A 123 -2.93 5.46 11.67
CA ALA A 123 -2.77 4.18 12.36
C ALA A 123 -1.33 3.94 12.84
N LYS A 124 -0.72 4.93 13.49
CA LYS A 124 0.73 4.95 13.80
C LYS A 124 1.20 3.68 14.51
N GLN A 125 0.48 3.24 15.55
CA GLN A 125 0.86 2.03 16.29
C GLN A 125 0.80 0.77 15.43
N ARG A 126 -0.17 0.67 14.53
CA ARG A 126 -0.27 -0.46 13.60
C ARG A 126 0.88 -0.45 12.62
N ALA A 127 1.22 0.71 12.05
CA ALA A 127 2.35 0.84 11.14
C ALA A 127 3.69 0.48 11.79
N ILE A 128 3.89 0.85 13.06
CA ILE A 128 5.07 0.46 13.83
C ILE A 128 5.11 -1.06 14.02
N ALA A 129 3.99 -1.70 14.36
CA ALA A 129 3.90 -3.15 14.50
C ALA A 129 4.17 -3.88 13.17
N ASP A 130 3.59 -3.40 12.08
CA ASP A 130 3.78 -3.95 10.73
C ASP A 130 5.25 -3.78 10.28
N ALA A 131 5.87 -2.62 10.53
CA ALA A 131 7.29 -2.38 10.24
C ALA A 131 8.22 -3.29 11.05
N ARG A 132 7.91 -3.52 12.34
CA ARG A 132 8.66 -4.48 13.18
C ARG A 132 8.51 -5.91 12.68
N THR A 133 7.31 -6.29 12.25
CA THR A 133 7.04 -7.62 11.69
C THR A 133 7.84 -7.84 10.42
N LEU A 134 7.81 -6.87 9.49
CA LEU A 134 8.57 -6.94 8.25
C LEU A 134 10.08 -6.98 8.51
N ARG A 135 10.56 -6.21 9.50
CA ARG A 135 11.97 -6.25 9.92
C ARG A 135 12.37 -7.63 10.43
N ALA A 136 11.58 -8.22 11.33
CA ALA A 136 11.88 -9.54 11.88
C ALA A 136 11.88 -10.63 10.80
N LEU A 137 10.97 -10.55 9.82
CA LEU A 137 10.97 -11.45 8.65
C LEU A 137 12.24 -11.28 7.80
N ALA A 138 12.63 -10.04 7.50
CA ALA A 138 13.84 -9.76 6.72
C ALA A 138 15.12 -10.25 7.43
N GLU A 139 15.23 -10.04 8.74
CA GLU A 139 16.37 -10.52 9.54
C GLU A 139 16.45 -12.06 9.58
N ALA A 140 15.31 -12.74 9.77
CA ALA A 140 15.26 -14.20 9.81
C ALA A 140 15.56 -14.84 8.45
N ARG A 141 15.14 -14.21 7.34
CA ARG A 141 15.31 -14.76 5.99
C ARG A 141 16.60 -14.34 5.28
N SER A 142 17.22 -13.23 5.69
CA SER A 142 18.55 -12.83 5.19
C SER A 142 19.68 -13.68 5.78
N THR A 143 19.47 -14.24 6.98
CA THR A 143 20.43 -15.14 7.65
C THR A 143 20.25 -16.61 7.27
N ALA A 144 19.03 -17.00 6.86
CA ALA A 144 18.75 -18.28 6.24
C ALA A 144 19.29 -18.31 4.80
N ARG A 145 20.60 -18.57 4.67
CA ARG A 145 21.20 -18.99 3.39
C ARG A 145 20.38 -20.17 2.85
N PRO A 146 20.08 -20.25 1.54
CA PRO A 146 19.50 -21.47 0.98
C PRO A 146 20.45 -22.61 1.32
N GLU A 147 19.98 -23.62 2.05
CA GLU A 147 20.64 -24.91 2.04
C GLU A 147 20.80 -25.29 0.57
N ALA A 148 22.06 -25.38 0.17
CA ALA A 148 22.44 -25.66 -1.19
C ALA A 148 21.76 -26.95 -1.62
N ASP A 149 21.00 -26.86 -2.71
CA ASP A 149 20.57 -27.98 -3.52
C ASP A 149 21.81 -28.83 -3.85
N HIS A 150 22.01 -29.91 -3.10
CA HIS A 150 22.91 -31.01 -3.40
C HIS A 150 22.04 -32.26 -3.47
N GLY A 151 21.66 -32.61 -4.70
CA GLY A 151 21.04 -33.87 -5.08
C GLY A 151 21.39 -34.18 -6.53
#